data_AF-A0A2V6MUX0-F1
#
_entry.id   AF-A0A2V6MUX0-F1
#
_cell.length_a   1.000
_cell.length_b   1.000
_cell.length_c   1.000
_cell.angle_alpha   90.00
_cell.angle_beta   90.00
_cell.angle_gamma   90.00
#
_symmetry.space_group_name_H-M   'P 1'
#
loop_
_entity.id
_entity.type
_entity.pdbx_description
1 polymer ?
#
loop_
_entity_poly.entity_id
_entity_poly.type
_entity_poly.pdbx_seq_one_letter_code
_entity_poly.pdbx_strand_id
1 'polypeptide(L)'
;MNLRAAYVHVLVDAFTSVLAIIALIGGKFAGWSWLDPIMGIVGSGVVFSWAYALMRDTSGILLDRTPSSSDLPDQIRRAVERDGDSLITDLYLWQVGTGKFAAIVSIVAHEPRSSDEYRELLREHEELVHLTIETEHCREHEPHS
;
A
#
# COMPACT_ATOMS: atom_id res chain seq x y z
N MET A 1 12.69 -3.96 -6.83
CA MET A 1 12.82 -2.50 -6.63
C MET A 1 12.67 -1.80 -7.96
N ASN A 2 11.63 -0.99 -8.13
CA ASN A 2 11.19 -0.49 -9.42
C ASN A 2 12.02 0.74 -9.84
N LEU A 3 12.82 0.65 -10.91
CA LEU A 3 13.71 1.72 -11.40
C LEU A 3 12.96 3.05 -11.64
N ARG A 4 11.67 2.96 -11.95
CA ARG A 4 10.78 4.11 -12.16
C ARG A 4 10.59 4.95 -10.89
N ALA A 5 10.55 4.33 -9.72
CA ALA A 5 10.39 5.02 -8.44
C ALA A 5 11.64 5.82 -8.07
N ALA A 6 12.82 5.22 -8.26
CA ALA A 6 14.11 5.90 -8.04
C ALA A 6 14.29 7.10 -8.98
N TYR A 7 13.90 6.97 -10.25
CA TYR A 7 13.98 8.07 -11.21
C TYR A 7 13.09 9.26 -10.84
N VAL A 8 11.84 9.00 -10.43
CA VAL A 8 10.92 10.06 -10.04
C VAL A 8 11.36 10.73 -8.74
N HIS A 9 11.91 9.98 -7.79
CA HIS A 9 12.48 10.54 -6.57
C HIS A 9 13.62 11.52 -6.87
N VAL A 10 14.59 11.11 -7.72
CA VAL A 10 15.71 11.97 -8.13
C VAL A 10 15.24 13.20 -8.90
N LEU A 11 14.22 13.07 -9.76
CA LEU A 11 13.65 14.19 -10.50
C LEU A 11 13.01 15.23 -9.57
N VAL A 12 12.29 14.76 -8.55
CA VAL A 12 11.68 15.63 -7.53
C VAL A 12 12.75 16.34 -6.71
N ASP A 13 13.79 15.63 -6.26
CA ASP A 13 14.90 16.23 -5.50
C ASP A 13 15.67 17.27 -6.33
N ALA A 14 15.91 17.00 -7.62
CA ALA A 14 16.56 17.95 -8.51
C ALA A 14 15.70 19.21 -8.70
N PHE A 15 14.39 19.05 -8.90
CA PHE A 15 13.48 20.18 -9.11
C PHE A 15 13.34 21.06 -7.85
N THR A 16 13.22 20.44 -6.68
CA THR A 16 13.13 21.14 -5.39
C THR A 16 14.44 21.85 -5.05
N SER A 17 15.60 21.25 -5.36
CA SER A 17 16.91 21.90 -5.24
C SER A 17 17.04 23.14 -6.13
N VAL A 18 16.61 23.06 -7.39
CA VAL A 18 16.61 24.20 -8.33
C VAL A 18 15.70 25.32 -7.82
N LEU A 19 14.50 25.00 -7.36
CA LEU A 19 13.57 25.97 -6.76
C LEU A 19 14.16 26.65 -5.52
N ALA A 20 14.81 25.89 -4.63
CA ALA A 20 15.46 26.43 -3.44
C ALA A 20 16.63 27.37 -3.80
N ILE A 21 17.43 27.01 -4.81
CA ILE A 21 18.53 27.86 -5.30
C ILE A 21 18.00 29.16 -5.91
N ILE A 22 16.96 29.09 -6.75
CA ILE A 22 16.33 30.29 -7.35
C ILE A 22 15.76 31.18 -6.24
N ALA A 23 15.14 30.58 -5.23
CA ALA A 23 14.60 31.30 -4.08
C ALA A 23 15.70 32.02 -3.25
N LEU A 24 16.83 31.35 -3.00
CA LEU A 24 17.99 31.93 -2.29
C LEU A 24 18.67 33.04 -3.10
N ILE A 25 18.86 32.84 -4.41
CA ILE A 25 19.48 33.83 -5.29
C ILE A 25 18.54 35.03 -5.46
N GLY A 26 17.25 34.81 -5.66
CA GLY A 26 16.24 35.88 -5.73
C GLY A 26 16.18 36.71 -4.45
N GLY A 27 16.24 36.06 -3.29
CA GLY A 27 16.30 36.75 -1.99
C GLY A 27 17.58 37.56 -1.79
N LYS A 28 18.72 37.08 -2.29
CA LYS A 28 20.02 37.76 -2.15
C LYS A 28 20.11 39.07 -2.95
N PHE A 29 19.48 39.15 -4.12
CA PHE A 29 19.58 40.31 -5.01
C PHE A 29 18.50 41.39 -4.78
N ALA A 30 17.46 41.11 -4.00
CA ALA A 30 16.37 42.05 -3.72
C ALA A 30 16.66 42.87 -2.44
N GLY A 31 17.07 44.13 -2.61
CA GLY A 31 17.46 45.04 -1.53
C GLY A 31 16.39 45.37 -0.46
N TRP A 32 16.88 45.96 0.64
CA TRP A 32 16.35 46.07 2.02
C TRP A 32 14.91 46.56 2.31
N SER A 33 14.02 46.76 1.34
CA SER A 33 12.62 47.16 1.59
C SER A 33 11.56 46.22 1.00
N TRP A 34 11.97 45.29 0.14
CA TRP A 34 11.11 44.27 -0.49
C TRP A 34 11.29 42.87 0.12
N LEU A 35 12.08 42.79 1.20
CA LEU A 35 12.56 41.54 1.79
C LEU A 35 11.44 40.76 2.49
N ASP A 36 10.49 41.44 3.12
CA ASP A 36 9.38 40.81 3.86
C ASP A 36 8.42 40.00 2.96
N PRO A 37 7.87 40.54 1.85
CA PRO A 37 6.99 39.77 0.98
C PRO A 37 7.71 38.63 0.24
N ILE A 38 8.96 38.86 -0.17
CA ILE A 38 9.75 37.86 -0.92
C ILE A 38 10.15 36.70 -0.01
N MET A 39 10.57 36.97 1.23
CA MET A 39 10.84 35.92 2.21
C MET A 39 9.60 35.07 2.48
N GLY A 40 8.40 35.66 2.48
CA GLY A 40 7.14 34.92 2.58
C GLY A 40 6.88 33.99 1.39
N ILE A 41 7.11 34.46 0.16
CA ILE A 41 6.93 33.64 -1.05
C ILE A 41 7.95 32.49 -1.11
N VAL A 42 9.20 32.78 -0.79
CA VAL A 42 10.29 31.79 -0.73
C VAL A 42 10.03 30.76 0.36
N GLY A 43 9.71 31.21 1.58
CA GLY A 43 9.39 30.33 2.70
C GLY A 43 8.18 29.45 2.41
N SER A 44 7.12 30.02 1.82
CA SER A 44 5.96 29.27 1.36
C SER A 44 6.33 28.20 0.33
N GLY A 45 7.20 28.52 -0.63
CA GLY A 45 7.70 27.54 -1.62
C GLY A 45 8.48 26.38 -0.99
N VAL A 46 9.34 26.66 -0.01
CA VAL A 46 10.11 25.62 0.71
C VAL A 46 9.17 24.73 1.53
N VAL A 47 8.25 25.33 2.30
CA VAL A 47 7.26 24.57 3.09
C VAL A 47 6.34 23.76 2.18
N PHE A 48 5.88 24.33 1.07
CA PHE A 48 5.07 23.64 0.08
C PHE A 48 5.80 22.46 -0.54
N SER A 49 7.09 22.62 -0.86
CA SER A 49 7.93 21.53 -1.36
C SER A 49 8.05 20.39 -0.35
N TRP A 50 8.30 20.70 0.93
CA TRP A 50 8.35 19.70 2.00
C TRP A 50 7.00 19.01 2.19
N ALA A 51 5.91 19.77 2.22
CA ALA A 51 4.56 19.22 2.35
C ALA A 51 4.19 18.32 1.16
N TYR A 52 4.57 18.70 -0.07
CA TYR A 52 4.34 17.91 -1.27
C TYR A 52 5.13 16.60 -1.28
N ALA A 53 6.41 16.64 -0.86
CA ALA A 53 7.23 15.44 -0.69
C ALA A 53 6.61 14.49 0.35
N LEU A 54 6.26 15.01 1.52
CA LEU A 54 5.63 14.25 2.61
C LEU A 54 4.30 13.61 2.16
N MET A 55 3.49 14.39 1.44
CA MET A 55 2.20 13.91 0.92
C MET A 55 2.41 12.85 -0.16
N ARG A 56 3.42 12.97 -1.02
CA ARG A 56 3.73 11.96 -2.04
C ARG A 56 4.27 10.66 -1.42
N ASP A 57 5.12 10.76 -0.41
CA ASP A 57 5.62 9.61 0.34
C ASP A 57 4.48 8.88 1.06
N THR A 58 3.59 9.63 1.71
CA THR A 58 2.40 9.08 2.38
C THR A 58 1.40 8.50 1.36
N SER A 59 1.26 9.14 0.20
CA SER A 59 0.38 8.66 -0.88
C SER A 59 0.87 7.34 -1.46
N GLY A 60 2.19 7.14 -1.58
CA GLY A 60 2.77 5.85 -1.97
C GLY A 60 2.33 4.73 -1.02
N ILE A 61 2.37 4.96 0.28
CA ILE A 61 2.01 3.95 1.29
C ILE A 61 0.51 3.59 1.25
N LEU A 62 -0.35 4.55 0.88
CA LEU A 62 -1.80 4.31 0.78
C LEU A 62 -2.22 3.71 -0.57
N LEU A 63 -1.51 4.03 -1.66
CA LEU A 63 -1.83 3.54 -3.02
C LEU A 63 -1.16 2.20 -3.37
N ASP A 64 -0.02 1.87 -2.76
CA ASP A 64 0.74 0.64 -3.01
C ASP A 64 0.23 -0.56 -2.19
N ARG A 65 -0.95 -0.43 -1.56
CA ARG A 65 -1.56 -1.46 -0.71
C ARG A 65 -2.15 -2.64 -1.45
N THR A 66 -2.18 -2.61 -2.78
CA THR A 66 -2.63 -3.73 -3.60
C THR A 66 -1.43 -4.25 -4.39
N PRO A 67 -0.86 -5.41 -4.05
CA PRO A 67 0.22 -6.00 -4.83
C PRO A 67 -0.33 -6.35 -6.21
N SER A 68 -0.12 -5.45 -7.17
CA SER A 68 -0.69 -5.51 -8.52
C SER A 68 -0.02 -6.53 -9.44
N SER A 69 0.74 -7.50 -8.90
CA SER A 69 1.54 -8.41 -9.72
C SER A 69 1.92 -9.76 -9.08
N SER A 70 1.32 -10.16 -7.97
CA SER A 70 1.53 -11.52 -7.44
C SER A 70 0.39 -12.43 -7.89
N ASP A 71 0.69 -13.59 -8.48
CA ASP A 71 -0.27 -14.69 -8.71
C ASP A 71 -0.74 -15.35 -7.38
N LEU A 72 -0.26 -14.84 -6.25
CA LEU A 72 -0.48 -15.38 -4.91
C LEU A 72 -1.97 -15.39 -4.50
N PRO A 73 -2.79 -14.34 -4.74
CA PRO A 73 -4.22 -14.37 -4.42
C PRO A 73 -4.94 -15.51 -5.14
N ASP A 74 -4.64 -15.73 -6.43
CA ASP A 74 -5.26 -16.79 -7.22
C ASP A 74 -4.78 -18.18 -6.80
N GLN A 75 -3.54 -18.29 -6.30
CA GLN A 75 -3.04 -19.55 -5.72
C GLN A 75 -3.75 -19.88 -4.41
N ILE A 76 -3.88 -18.90 -3.50
CA ILE A 76 -4.60 -19.06 -2.23
C ILE A 76 -6.05 -19.48 -2.50
N ARG A 77 -6.72 -18.81 -3.45
CA ARG A 77 -8.10 -19.12 -3.83
C ARG A 77 -8.23 -20.55 -4.35
N ARG A 78 -7.33 -20.98 -5.24
CA ARG A 78 -7.32 -22.35 -5.75
C ARG A 78 -7.00 -23.40 -4.69
N ALA A 79 -6.15 -23.08 -3.71
CA ALA A 79 -5.79 -24.01 -2.64
C ALA A 79 -6.97 -24.23 -1.68
N VAL A 80 -7.66 -23.16 -1.30
CA VAL A 80 -8.82 -23.22 -0.39
C VAL A 80 -10.05 -23.80 -1.08
N GLU A 81 -10.39 -23.34 -2.28
CA GLU A 81 -11.62 -23.76 -2.98
C GLU A 81 -11.51 -25.13 -3.67
N ARG A 82 -10.38 -25.82 -3.48
CA ARG A 82 -10.10 -27.11 -4.12
C ARG A 82 -11.05 -28.22 -3.72
N ASP A 83 -11.60 -28.15 -2.51
CA ASP A 83 -12.53 -29.14 -2.00
C ASP A 83 -13.96 -28.96 -2.50
N GLY A 84 -14.26 -27.83 -3.14
CA GLY A 84 -15.58 -27.51 -3.70
C GLY A 84 -16.65 -27.16 -2.67
N ASP A 85 -16.35 -27.20 -1.37
CA ASP A 85 -17.24 -26.76 -0.29
C ASP A 85 -16.83 -25.40 0.27
N SER A 86 -15.52 -25.18 0.38
CA SER A 86 -14.94 -23.94 0.89
C SER A 86 -14.93 -22.87 -0.20
N LEU A 87 -15.45 -21.69 0.10
CA LEU A 87 -15.44 -20.53 -0.78
C LEU A 87 -14.80 -19.34 -0.07
N ILE A 88 -13.88 -18.66 -0.74
CA ILE A 88 -13.31 -17.41 -0.21
C ILE A 88 -14.26 -16.27 -0.53
N THR A 89 -14.89 -15.69 0.50
CA THR A 89 -15.73 -14.50 0.39
C THR A 89 -14.90 -13.23 0.35
N ASP A 90 -13.85 -13.16 1.16
CA ASP A 90 -12.96 -12.00 1.24
C ASP A 90 -11.49 -12.45 1.37
N LEU A 91 -10.63 -11.83 0.56
CA LEU A 91 -9.18 -12.04 0.60
C LEU A 91 -8.48 -10.69 0.54
N TYR A 92 -7.87 -10.31 1.65
CA TYR A 92 -7.04 -9.12 1.75
C TYR A 92 -5.59 -9.52 1.88
N LEU A 93 -4.79 -9.20 0.86
CA LEU A 93 -3.36 -9.47 0.82
C LEU A 93 -2.60 -8.13 0.78
N TRP A 94 -1.64 -7.94 1.68
CA TRP A 94 -0.77 -6.78 1.66
C TRP A 94 0.68 -7.16 1.93
N GLN A 95 1.61 -6.40 1.34
CA GLN A 95 3.04 -6.63 1.52
C GLN A 95 3.51 -6.00 2.84
N VAL A 96 4.18 -6.78 3.69
CA VAL A 96 4.76 -6.33 4.97
C VAL A 96 6.28 -6.23 4.94
N GLY A 97 6.90 -6.72 3.88
CA GLY A 97 8.33 -6.60 3.61
C GLY A 97 8.66 -7.06 2.19
N THR A 98 9.91 -6.89 1.76
CA THR A 98 10.33 -7.33 0.43
C THR A 98 10.11 -8.84 0.27
N GLY A 99 9.14 -9.23 -0.57
CA GLY A 99 8.77 -10.64 -0.79
C GLY A 99 8.04 -11.30 0.38
N LYS A 100 7.55 -10.53 1.37
CA LYS A 100 6.81 -11.02 2.53
C LYS A 100 5.42 -10.41 2.57
N PHE A 101 4.40 -11.24 2.72
CA PHE A 101 3.00 -10.84 2.68
C PHE A 101 2.27 -11.22 3.96
N ALA A 102 1.29 -10.41 4.30
CA ALA A 102 0.28 -10.74 5.30
C ALA A 102 -1.07 -10.85 4.61
N ALA A 103 -1.89 -11.79 5.07
CA ALA A 103 -3.20 -12.06 4.51
C ALA A 103 -4.27 -12.18 5.61
N ILE A 104 -5.45 -11.65 5.32
CA ILE A 104 -6.70 -11.99 6.00
C ILE A 104 -7.59 -12.68 4.98
N VAL A 105 -8.09 -13.86 5.36
CA VAL A 105 -8.96 -14.68 4.53
C VAL A 105 -10.23 -15.00 5.29
N SER A 106 -11.37 -14.69 4.70
CA SER A 106 -12.68 -15.12 5.18
C SER A 106 -13.19 -16.21 4.26
N ILE A 107 -13.50 -17.37 4.85
CA ILE A 107 -13.89 -18.59 4.15
C ILE A 107 -15.30 -18.95 4.62
N VAL A 108 -16.19 -19.25 3.69
CA VAL A 108 -17.52 -19.79 3.97
C VAL A 108 -17.62 -21.21 3.41
N ALA A 109 -18.16 -22.15 4.20
CA ALA A 109 -18.29 -23.54 3.81
C ALA A 109 -19.54 -24.18 4.45
N HIS A 110 -20.10 -25.26 3.87
CA HIS A 110 -21.18 -26.01 4.51
C HIS A 110 -20.66 -26.85 5.67
N GLU A 111 -19.43 -27.35 5.60
CA GLU A 111 -18.73 -27.99 6.72
C GLU A 111 -17.36 -27.33 6.91
N PRO A 112 -17.29 -26.17 7.58
CA PRO A 112 -16.05 -25.43 7.70
C PRO A 112 -15.01 -26.22 8.50
N ARG A 113 -13.83 -26.39 7.89
CA ARG A 113 -12.64 -26.90 8.57
C ARG A 113 -12.18 -25.92 9.65
N SER A 114 -11.33 -26.39 10.56
CA SER A 114 -10.68 -25.51 11.53
C SER A 114 -9.73 -24.52 10.84
N SER A 115 -9.51 -23.37 11.47
CA SER A 115 -8.55 -22.37 10.99
C SER A 115 -7.13 -22.92 10.86
N ASP A 116 -6.73 -23.86 11.72
CA ASP A 116 -5.43 -24.52 11.65
C ASP A 116 -5.29 -25.43 10.41
N GLU A 117 -6.36 -26.09 9.99
CA GLU A 117 -6.36 -26.92 8.77
C GLU A 117 -6.21 -26.07 7.50
N TYR A 118 -6.88 -24.93 7.42
CA TYR A 118 -6.67 -23.99 6.31
C TYR A 118 -5.29 -23.36 6.34
N ARG A 119 -4.73 -23.11 7.52
CA ARG A 119 -3.36 -22.64 7.66
C ARG A 119 -2.35 -23.69 7.17
N GLU A 120 -2.62 -24.97 7.39
CA GLU A 120 -1.78 -26.06 6.85
C GLU A 120 -1.85 -26.14 5.33
N LEU A 121 -3.03 -25.94 4.73
CA LEU A 121 -3.20 -25.91 3.27
C LEU A 121 -2.36 -24.80 2.62
N LEU A 122 -2.22 -23.66 3.30
CA LEU A 122 -1.51 -22.48 2.79
C LEU A 122 -0.04 -22.42 3.19
N ARG A 123 0.49 -23.44 3.89
CA ARG A 123 1.90 -23.48 4.33
C ARG A 123 2.90 -23.52 3.18
N GLU A 124 2.50 -23.99 2.01
CA GLU A 124 3.35 -24.01 0.81
C GLU A 124 3.74 -22.61 0.34
N HIS A 125 3.01 -21.58 0.76
CA HIS A 125 3.31 -20.18 0.52
C HIS A 125 4.18 -19.60 1.64
N GLU A 126 5.49 -19.89 1.61
CA GLU A 126 6.47 -19.38 2.59
C GLU A 126 6.52 -17.84 2.68
N GLU A 127 6.02 -17.17 1.65
CA GLU A 127 5.94 -15.71 1.57
C GLU A 127 4.86 -15.14 2.53
N LEU A 128 3.88 -15.95 2.95
CA LEU A 128 2.84 -15.58 3.92
C LEU A 128 3.37 -15.64 5.35
N VAL A 129 3.84 -14.50 5.85
CA VAL A 129 4.41 -14.41 7.20
C VAL A 129 3.37 -14.20 8.28
N HIS A 130 2.21 -13.62 7.95
CA HIS A 130 1.09 -13.43 8.86
C HIS A 130 -0.20 -13.83 8.13
N LEU A 131 -0.95 -14.75 8.71
CA LEU A 131 -2.18 -15.27 8.12
C LEU A 131 -3.26 -15.34 9.19
N THR A 132 -4.33 -14.59 8.99
CA THR A 132 -5.56 -14.65 9.79
C THR A 132 -6.64 -15.31 8.96
N ILE A 133 -7.29 -16.33 9.51
CA ILE A 133 -8.33 -17.09 8.83
C ILE A 133 -9.60 -17.02 9.66
N GLU A 134 -10.66 -16.55 9.05
CA GLU A 134 -12.01 -16.53 9.60
C GLU A 134 -12.86 -17.52 8.82
N THR A 135 -13.57 -18.39 9.54
CA THR A 135 -14.37 -19.46 8.95
C THR A 135 -15.83 -19.26 9.36
N GLU A 136 -16.69 -19.09 8.37
CA GLU A 136 -18.13 -18.94 8.53
C GLU A 136 -18.85 -20.16 7.96
N HIS A 137 -19.97 -20.50 8.58
CA HIS A 137 -20.81 -21.59 8.10
C HIS A 137 -21.80 -21.04 7.07
N CYS A 138 -21.93 -21.69 5.92
CA CYS A 138 -23.03 -21.44 4.99
C CYS A 138 -24.35 -21.65 5.74
N ARG A 139 -25.06 -20.56 6.03
CA ARG A 139 -26.45 -20.63 6.50
C ARG A 139 -27.33 -20.60 5.28
N GLU A 140 -27.95 -21.74 4.97
CA GLU A 140 -28.99 -21.81 3.96
C GLU A 140 -30.11 -20.85 4.36
N HIS A 141 -30.45 -19.93 3.45
CA HIS A 141 -31.48 -18.92 3.66
C HIS A 141 -32.82 -19.66 3.76
N GLU A 142 -33.37 -19.82 4.98
CA GLU A 142 -34.75 -20.29 5.16
C GLU A 142 -35.68 -19.35 4.36
N PRO A 143 -36.41 -19.85 3.35
CA PRO A 143 -37.39 -19.04 2.66
C PRO A 143 -38.54 -18.80 3.64
N HIS A 144 -38.66 -17.58 4.13
CA HIS A 144 -39.81 -17.14 4.92
C HIS A 144 -41.11 -17.42 4.15
N SER A 145 -41.90 -18.35 4.70
CA SER A 145 -43.27 -18.67 4.30
C SER A 145 -44.25 -17.56 4.65
#